data_AF-A0A817XEY2-F1
#
_entry.id   AF-A0A817XEY2-F1
#
_cell.length_a   1.000
_cell.length_b   1.000
_cell.length_c   1.000
_cell.angle_alpha   90.00
_cell.angle_beta   90.00
_cell.angle_gamma   90.00
#
_symmetry.space_group_name_H-M   'P 1'
#
loop_
_entity.id
_entity.type
_entity.pdbx_description
1 polymer ?
#
loop_
_entity_poly.entity_id
_entity_poly.type
_entity_poly.pdbx_seq_one_letter_code
_entity_poly.pdbx_strand_id
1 'polypeptide(L)'
;LQNWGTNDNPMIEHARWFPHCAYARQLCGDELYRKIQESKRAQQERARANESKDRAGPNDVPNTNAPSLPRTTNRRQLLIPDESTLSKLVAARLDLPISQRLLDQNFKLSIIRQCWTDQLRIKRDDFESECDLYIACLVLRKQTEHIDVMKENIVIPSVKMKQIREQKARMREQTFIVSKSSRFSENSVNVTCRSPLQ
;
A
#
# COMPACT_ATOMS: atom_id res chain seq x y z
N LEU A 1 -15.72 -11.90 6.33
CA LEU A 1 -17.02 -11.22 6.09
C LEU A 1 -16.91 -10.42 4.80
N GLN A 2 -17.85 -10.61 3.88
CA GLN A 2 -17.95 -9.86 2.62
C GLN A 2 -19.43 -9.41 2.50
N ASN A 3 -19.69 -8.26 1.85
CA ASN A 3 -21.02 -7.64 1.70
C ASN A 3 -21.59 -6.99 2.98
N TRP A 4 -20.89 -5.99 3.52
CA TRP A 4 -21.37 -5.19 4.66
C TRP A 4 -22.48 -4.22 4.25
N GLY A 5 -23.59 -4.23 4.96
CA GLY A 5 -24.61 -3.19 4.91
C GLY A 5 -24.25 -1.99 5.77
N THR A 6 -24.86 -0.83 5.49
CA THR A 6 -24.64 0.43 6.23
C THR A 6 -25.05 0.37 7.70
N ASN A 7 -25.93 -0.58 8.06
CA ASN A 7 -26.42 -0.79 9.42
C ASN A 7 -25.77 -1.99 10.13
N ASP A 8 -24.80 -2.65 9.49
CA ASP A 8 -24.15 -3.82 10.06
C ASP A 8 -23.14 -3.40 11.12
N ASN A 9 -23.25 -4.00 12.30
CA ASN A 9 -22.31 -3.74 13.38
C ASN A 9 -21.15 -4.76 13.33
N PRO A 10 -19.89 -4.32 13.22
CA PRO A 10 -18.75 -5.21 13.06
C PRO A 10 -18.55 -6.15 14.25
N MET A 11 -18.89 -5.73 15.48
CA MET A 11 -18.79 -6.58 16.66
C MET A 11 -19.85 -7.70 16.63
N ILE A 12 -21.09 -7.34 16.28
CA ILE A 12 -22.20 -8.29 16.20
C ILE A 12 -21.93 -9.31 15.10
N GLU A 13 -21.50 -8.87 13.92
CA GLU A 13 -21.16 -9.74 12.81
C GLU A 13 -19.96 -10.64 13.15
N HIS A 14 -18.91 -10.11 13.80
CA HIS A 14 -17.79 -10.93 14.25
C HIS A 14 -18.25 -12.04 15.21
N ALA A 15 -19.06 -11.71 16.23
CA ALA A 15 -19.62 -12.70 17.14
C ALA A 15 -20.51 -13.72 16.41
N ARG A 16 -21.36 -13.26 15.48
CA ARG A 16 -22.28 -14.10 14.70
C ARG A 16 -21.55 -15.14 13.86
N TRP A 17 -20.47 -14.76 13.18
CA TRP A 17 -19.79 -15.67 12.26
C TRP A 17 -18.70 -16.52 12.91
N PHE A 18 -18.09 -16.07 14.01
CA PHE A 18 -16.98 -16.76 14.67
C PHE A 18 -17.29 -17.13 16.14
N PRO A 19 -18.08 -18.21 16.39
CA PRO A 19 -18.56 -18.60 17.72
C PRO A 19 -17.50 -19.18 18.68
N HIS A 20 -16.24 -19.27 18.23
CA HIS A 20 -15.12 -19.73 19.05
C HIS A 20 -14.07 -18.63 19.29
N CYS A 21 -14.29 -17.42 18.78
CA CYS A 21 -13.39 -16.31 18.99
C CYS A 21 -13.51 -15.79 20.43
N ALA A 22 -12.50 -16.04 21.25
CA ALA A 22 -12.44 -15.57 22.64
C ALA A 22 -12.49 -14.03 22.73
N TYR A 23 -11.83 -13.34 21.80
CA TYR A 23 -11.82 -11.88 21.70
C TYR A 23 -13.23 -11.32 21.42
N ALA A 24 -13.97 -11.90 20.47
CA ALA A 24 -15.33 -11.46 20.16
C ALA A 24 -16.31 -11.67 21.33
N ARG A 25 -16.15 -12.78 22.07
CA ARG A 25 -16.92 -13.05 23.29
C ARG A 25 -16.66 -12.00 24.38
N GLN A 26 -15.39 -11.71 24.63
CA GLN A 26 -14.99 -10.72 25.61
C GLN A 26 -15.50 -9.31 25.26
N LEU A 27 -15.47 -8.93 23.97
CA LEU A 27 -15.89 -7.59 23.53
C LEU A 27 -17.40 -7.37 23.58
N CYS A 28 -18.20 -8.38 23.25
CA CYS A 28 -19.66 -8.26 23.23
C CYS A 28 -20.29 -8.45 24.61
N GLY A 29 -19.57 -9.08 25.54
CA GLY A 29 -20.12 -9.57 26.79
C GLY A 29 -20.94 -10.85 26.61
N ASP A 30 -20.97 -11.70 27.65
CA ASP A 30 -21.53 -13.05 27.54
C ASP A 30 -23.02 -13.07 27.20
N GLU A 31 -23.80 -12.12 27.72
CA GLU A 31 -25.24 -12.09 27.51
C GLU A 31 -25.62 -11.72 26.06
N LEU A 32 -24.96 -10.71 25.48
CA LEU A 32 -25.18 -10.33 24.08
C LEU A 32 -24.67 -11.42 23.15
N TYR A 33 -23.51 -12.00 23.46
CA TYR A 33 -22.93 -13.11 22.71
C TYR A 33 -23.87 -14.31 22.64
N ARG A 34 -24.48 -14.69 23.77
CA ARG A 34 -25.47 -15.77 23.84
C ARG A 34 -26.67 -15.51 22.94
N LYS A 35 -27.26 -14.31 23.01
CA LYS A 35 -28.39 -13.91 22.16
C LYS A 35 -28.06 -13.97 20.67
N ILE A 36 -26.87 -13.53 20.27
CA ILE A 36 -26.42 -13.58 18.87
C ILE A 36 -26.33 -15.03 18.37
N GLN A 37 -25.75 -15.93 19.19
CA GLN A 37 -25.63 -17.35 18.82
C GLN A 37 -26.99 -18.05 18.74
N GLU A 38 -27.88 -17.77 19.68
CA GLU A 38 -29.23 -18.33 19.70
C GLU A 38 -30.05 -17.87 18.49
N SER A 39 -30.01 -16.57 18.17
CA SER A 39 -30.64 -16.03 16.96
C SER A 39 -30.14 -16.71 15.68
N LYS A 40 -28.85 -16.99 15.58
CA LYS A 40 -28.27 -17.68 14.42
C LYS A 40 -28.76 -19.12 14.31
N ARG A 41 -28.80 -19.86 15.42
CA ARG A 41 -29.31 -21.25 15.46
C ARG A 41 -30.78 -21.30 15.04
N ALA A 42 -31.61 -20.41 15.58
CA ALA A 42 -33.02 -20.32 15.21
C ALA A 42 -33.23 -20.01 13.71
N GLN A 43 -32.40 -19.14 13.11
CA GLN A 43 -32.45 -18.87 11.67
C GLN A 43 -32.07 -20.10 10.83
N GLN A 44 -31.05 -20.85 11.26
CA GLN A 44 -30.63 -22.07 10.58
C GLN A 44 -31.68 -23.18 10.66
N GLU A 45 -32.34 -23.33 11.80
CA GLU A 45 -33.44 -24.29 11.97
C GLU A 45 -34.64 -23.94 11.10
N ARG A 46 -35.01 -22.65 11.02
CA ARG A 46 -36.07 -22.17 10.11
C ARG A 46 -35.73 -22.42 8.64
N ALA A 47 -34.48 -22.18 8.23
CA ALA A 47 -34.04 -22.43 6.87
C ALA A 47 -34.16 -23.92 6.51
N ARG A 48 -33.70 -24.81 7.38
CA ARG A 48 -33.82 -26.28 7.20
C ARG A 48 -35.28 -26.75 7.13
N ALA A 49 -36.16 -26.18 7.96
CA ALA A 49 -37.58 -26.52 7.95
C ALA A 49 -38.26 -26.09 6.64
N ASN A 50 -37.84 -24.98 6.04
CA ASN A 50 -38.38 -24.51 4.77
C ASN A 50 -37.90 -25.38 3.59
N GLU A 51 -36.62 -25.77 3.57
CA GLU A 51 -36.06 -26.68 2.55
C GLU A 51 -36.74 -28.06 2.55
N SER A 52 -37.25 -28.53 3.69
CA SER A 52 -37.98 -29.80 3.78
C SER A 52 -39.42 -29.76 3.23
N LYS A 53 -40.00 -28.58 2.97
CA LYS A 53 -41.36 -28.45 2.42
C LYS A 53 -41.41 -28.46 0.89
N ASP A 54 -40.31 -28.14 0.20
CA ASP A 54 -40.27 -28.05 -1.27
C ASP A 54 -40.08 -29.41 -1.98
N ARG A 55 -40.16 -30.55 -1.25
CA ARG A 55 -39.89 -31.90 -1.78
C ARG A 55 -41.13 -32.77 -2.02
N ALA A 56 -42.35 -32.25 -1.91
CA ALA A 56 -43.60 -33.00 -2.09
C ALA A 56 -44.48 -32.50 -3.26
N GLY A 57 -44.01 -32.72 -4.50
CA GLY A 57 -44.74 -33.00 -5.76
C GLY A 57 -45.60 -31.90 -6.45
N PRO A 58 -46.07 -32.09 -7.72
CA PRO A 58 -45.66 -33.00 -8.80
C PRO A 58 -45.26 -32.26 -10.12
N ASN A 59 -44.71 -33.02 -11.08
CA ASN A 59 -44.29 -32.57 -12.43
C ASN A 59 -45.47 -32.10 -13.32
N ASP A 60 -45.26 -31.10 -14.19
CA ASP A 60 -45.57 -31.10 -15.64
C ASP A 60 -45.32 -29.71 -16.32
N VAL A 61 -44.26 -29.66 -17.16
CA VAL A 61 -43.95 -28.95 -18.44
C VAL A 61 -44.71 -27.68 -18.94
N PRO A 62 -44.24 -26.93 -19.99
CA PRO A 62 -42.89 -26.71 -20.55
C PRO A 62 -42.52 -25.22 -20.83
N ASN A 63 -41.21 -24.99 -20.98
CA ASN A 63 -40.52 -23.98 -21.80
C ASN A 63 -41.31 -22.78 -22.37
N THR A 64 -41.02 -21.57 -21.87
CA THR A 64 -41.17 -20.32 -22.64
C THR A 64 -39.90 -19.48 -22.51
N ASN A 65 -39.31 -19.21 -23.68
CA ASN A 65 -38.08 -18.45 -23.89
C ASN A 65 -38.13 -17.06 -23.25
N ALA A 66 -37.21 -16.79 -22.33
CA ALA A 66 -36.89 -15.45 -21.86
C ALA A 66 -35.67 -14.90 -22.61
N PRO A 67 -35.71 -13.66 -23.14
CA PRO A 67 -34.51 -12.85 -23.27
C PRO A 67 -34.38 -12.02 -22.00
N SER A 68 -33.59 -12.51 -21.05
CA SER A 68 -33.08 -11.69 -19.95
C SER A 68 -32.15 -10.61 -20.50
N LEU A 69 -32.61 -9.35 -20.46
CA LEU A 69 -31.82 -8.15 -20.70
C LEU A 69 -30.64 -8.09 -19.72
N PRO A 70 -29.39 -7.91 -20.18
CA PRO A 70 -28.26 -7.68 -19.29
C PRO A 70 -28.32 -6.25 -18.76
N ARG A 71 -28.62 -6.12 -17.47
CA ARG A 71 -28.38 -4.91 -16.67
C ARG A 71 -26.90 -4.57 -16.80
N THR A 72 -26.61 -3.49 -17.52
CA THR A 72 -25.26 -2.97 -17.80
C THR A 72 -24.64 -2.36 -16.54
N THR A 73 -24.26 -3.20 -15.58
CA THR A 73 -23.18 -2.81 -14.66
C THR A 73 -21.88 -2.98 -15.41
N ASN A 74 -21.34 -1.88 -15.92
CA ASN A 74 -20.04 -1.78 -16.58
C ASN A 74 -18.93 -2.05 -15.56
N ARG A 75 -18.89 -3.27 -15.02
CA ARG A 75 -17.84 -3.77 -14.14
C ARG A 75 -16.76 -4.35 -15.04
N ARG A 76 -16.10 -3.48 -15.83
CA ARG A 76 -14.88 -3.85 -16.52
C ARG A 76 -13.83 -4.11 -15.46
N GLN A 77 -13.66 -5.38 -15.11
CA GLN A 77 -12.54 -5.85 -14.35
C GLN A 77 -11.28 -5.51 -15.16
N LEU A 78 -10.67 -4.37 -14.86
CA LEU A 78 -9.48 -3.88 -15.55
C LEU A 78 -8.40 -4.96 -15.37
N LEU A 79 -8.01 -5.58 -16.48
CA LEU A 79 -6.81 -6.41 -16.53
C LEU A 79 -5.63 -5.53 -16.07
N ILE A 80 -4.64 -6.15 -15.42
CA ILE A 80 -3.48 -5.50 -14.78
C ILE A 80 -3.03 -4.32 -15.65
N PRO A 81 -3.20 -3.05 -15.20
CA PRO A 81 -2.87 -1.91 -16.04
C PRO A 81 -1.37 -1.93 -16.31
N ASP A 82 -0.97 -1.82 -17.58
CA ASP A 82 0.38 -1.42 -17.92
C ASP A 82 0.68 -0.07 -17.25
N GLU A 83 1.95 0.16 -16.88
CA GLU A 83 2.36 1.37 -16.14
C GLU A 83 1.96 2.68 -16.86
N SER A 84 1.89 2.65 -18.20
CA SER A 84 1.45 3.78 -19.01
C SER A 84 -0.06 4.04 -18.86
N THR A 85 -0.90 3.01 -18.94
CA THR A 85 -2.34 3.14 -18.68
C THR A 85 -2.62 3.52 -17.22
N LEU A 86 -1.90 2.95 -16.26
CA LEU A 86 -2.03 3.34 -14.85
C LEU A 86 -1.76 4.83 -14.66
N SER A 87 -0.67 5.33 -15.25
CA SER A 87 -0.30 6.75 -15.18
C SER A 87 -1.37 7.66 -15.79
N LYS A 88 -1.98 7.27 -16.91
CA LYS A 88 -3.07 8.01 -17.56
C LYS A 88 -4.34 8.01 -16.71
N LEU A 89 -4.70 6.87 -16.13
CA LEU A 89 -5.87 6.74 -15.26
C LEU A 89 -5.71 7.61 -14.01
N VAL A 90 -4.55 7.54 -13.36
CA VAL A 90 -4.23 8.37 -12.20
C VAL A 90 -4.30 9.86 -12.56
N ALA A 91 -3.74 10.29 -13.69
CA ALA A 91 -3.85 11.68 -14.13
C ALA A 91 -5.31 12.14 -14.27
N ALA A 92 -6.14 11.34 -14.95
CA ALA A 92 -7.57 11.63 -15.10
C ALA A 92 -8.32 11.72 -13.76
N ARG A 93 -7.87 11.01 -12.73
CA ARG A 93 -8.45 11.04 -11.37
C ARG A 93 -7.93 12.19 -10.51
N LEU A 94 -6.73 12.67 -10.80
CA LEU A 94 -6.21 13.90 -10.20
C LEU A 94 -7.02 15.12 -10.66
N ASP A 95 -7.57 15.10 -11.87
CA ASP A 95 -8.43 16.17 -12.39
C ASP A 95 -9.85 16.18 -11.79
N LEU A 96 -10.22 15.14 -11.01
CA LEU A 96 -11.53 15.09 -10.35
C LEU A 96 -11.63 16.13 -9.23
N PRO A 97 -12.83 16.72 -9.00
CA PRO A 97 -13.01 17.78 -8.00
C PRO A 97 -12.70 17.30 -6.57
N ILE A 98 -12.85 16.01 -6.29
CA ILE A 98 -12.46 15.36 -5.04
C ILE A 98 -10.95 15.44 -4.77
N SER A 99 -10.12 15.31 -5.81
CA SER A 99 -8.67 15.39 -5.73
C SER A 99 -8.21 16.85 -5.64
N GLN A 100 -8.87 17.75 -6.36
CA GLN A 100 -8.57 19.18 -6.34
C GLN A 100 -8.86 19.81 -4.97
N ARG A 101 -9.99 19.47 -4.33
CA ARG A 101 -10.29 19.92 -2.95
C ARG A 101 -9.21 19.50 -1.95
N LEU A 102 -8.63 18.32 -2.10
CA LEU A 102 -7.56 17.85 -1.22
C LEU A 102 -6.23 18.57 -1.48
N LEU A 103 -5.96 18.98 -2.72
CA LEU A 103 -4.81 19.85 -3.01
C LEU A 103 -4.97 21.21 -2.32
N ASP A 104 -6.18 21.77 -2.33
CA ASP A 104 -6.50 23.03 -1.64
C ASP A 104 -6.38 22.90 -0.11
N GLN A 105 -6.60 21.69 0.43
CA GLN A 105 -6.43 21.36 1.86
C GLN A 105 -4.98 21.05 2.25
N ASN A 106 -4.00 21.49 1.45
CA ASN A 106 -2.56 21.42 1.73
C ASN A 106 -1.98 19.98 1.75
N PHE A 107 -2.57 19.05 0.99
CA PHE A 107 -1.93 17.76 0.72
C PHE A 107 -0.96 17.86 -0.46
N LYS A 108 0.23 17.28 -0.32
CA LYS A 108 1.20 17.21 -1.42
C LYS A 108 0.63 16.38 -2.57
N LEU A 109 0.78 16.85 -3.80
CA LEU A 109 0.35 16.15 -5.02
C LEU A 109 0.92 14.72 -5.11
N SER A 110 2.15 14.50 -4.62
CA SER A 110 2.77 13.17 -4.58
C SER A 110 1.98 12.16 -3.74
N ILE A 111 1.38 12.60 -2.64
CA ILE A 111 0.59 11.75 -1.74
C ILE A 111 -0.71 11.34 -2.44
N ILE A 112 -1.44 12.31 -3.01
CA ILE A 112 -2.72 12.04 -3.68
C ILE A 112 -2.48 11.14 -4.90
N ARG A 113 -1.44 11.41 -5.70
CA ARG A 113 -1.05 10.57 -6.84
C ARG A 113 -0.74 9.14 -6.41
N GLN A 114 -0.02 8.97 -5.30
CA GLN A 114 0.32 7.66 -4.76
C GLN A 114 -0.93 6.94 -4.24
N CYS A 115 -1.84 7.63 -3.54
CA CYS A 115 -3.11 7.04 -3.11
C CYS A 115 -3.94 6.51 -4.28
N TRP A 116 -4.06 7.27 -5.38
CA TRP A 116 -4.75 6.79 -6.59
C TRP A 116 -4.01 5.63 -7.26
N THR A 117 -2.68 5.67 -7.26
CA THR A 117 -1.85 4.57 -7.80
C THR A 117 -2.09 3.28 -7.02
N ASP A 118 -2.07 3.34 -5.69
CA ASP A 118 -2.24 2.19 -4.81
C ASP A 118 -3.67 1.66 -4.88
N GLN A 119 -4.67 2.54 -4.90
CA GLN A 119 -6.08 2.18 -5.02
C GLN A 119 -6.34 1.44 -6.34
N LEU A 120 -5.86 1.96 -7.47
CA LEU A 120 -6.00 1.32 -8.79
C LEU A 120 -5.18 0.03 -8.92
N ARG A 121 -4.03 -0.07 -8.25
CA ARG A 121 -3.19 -1.27 -8.29
C ARG A 121 -3.79 -2.41 -7.45
N ILE A 122 -4.29 -2.09 -6.25
CA ILE A 122 -4.74 -3.08 -5.26
C ILE A 122 -6.21 -3.43 -5.47
N LYS A 123 -7.09 -2.44 -5.52
CA LYS A 123 -8.55 -2.65 -5.62
C LYS A 123 -9.05 -2.67 -7.06
N ARG A 124 -8.29 -2.09 -7.99
CA ARG A 124 -8.68 -1.89 -9.40
C ARG A 124 -10.01 -1.17 -9.54
N ASP A 125 -10.25 -0.23 -8.64
CA ASP A 125 -11.49 0.54 -8.54
C ASP A 125 -11.18 1.96 -8.04
N ASP A 126 -12.15 2.86 -8.12
CA ASP A 126 -12.03 4.24 -7.65
C ASP A 126 -12.32 4.34 -6.14
N PHE A 127 -12.10 5.52 -5.55
CA PHE A 127 -12.56 5.79 -4.18
C PHE A 127 -14.07 5.99 -4.18
N GLU A 128 -14.77 5.34 -3.24
CA GLU A 128 -16.22 5.44 -3.10
C GLU A 128 -16.66 6.82 -2.57
N SER A 129 -15.83 7.45 -1.73
CA SER A 129 -16.10 8.77 -1.17
C SER A 129 -14.85 9.64 -1.02
N GLU A 130 -15.09 10.95 -0.85
CA GLU A 130 -14.05 11.93 -0.46
C GLU A 130 -13.41 11.60 0.88
N CYS A 131 -14.21 11.13 1.83
CA CYS A 131 -13.73 10.68 3.13
C CYS A 131 -12.71 9.54 2.98
N ASP A 132 -12.96 8.56 2.10
CA ASP A 132 -12.05 7.42 1.90
C ASP A 132 -10.70 7.87 1.32
N LEU A 133 -10.72 8.76 0.33
CA LEU A 133 -9.51 9.33 -0.24
C LEU A 133 -8.76 10.19 0.79
N TYR A 134 -9.49 10.97 1.60
CA TYR A 134 -8.91 11.80 2.66
C TYR A 134 -8.20 10.95 3.72
N ILE A 135 -8.84 9.89 4.22
CA ILE A 135 -8.24 8.96 5.19
C ILE A 135 -7.01 8.29 4.58
N ALA A 136 -7.06 7.85 3.32
CA ALA A 136 -5.91 7.28 2.62
C ALA A 136 -4.74 8.29 2.55
N CYS A 137 -5.02 9.55 2.21
CA CYS A 137 -4.02 10.62 2.16
C CYS A 137 -3.42 10.92 3.53
N LEU A 138 -4.23 10.94 4.60
CA LEU A 138 -3.74 11.14 5.97
C LEU A 138 -2.79 10.01 6.41
N VAL A 139 -3.16 8.77 6.16
CA VAL A 139 -2.35 7.60 6.50
C VAL A 139 -1.03 7.65 5.76
N LEU A 140 -1.07 7.90 4.44
CA LEU A 140 0.13 7.93 3.62
C LEU A 140 1.04 9.12 3.95
N ARG A 141 0.47 10.29 4.28
CA ARG A 141 1.23 11.45 4.76
C ARG A 141 2.01 11.10 6.03
N LYS A 142 1.33 10.51 7.02
CA LYS A 142 1.95 10.12 8.29
C LYS A 142 3.04 9.05 8.09
N GLN A 143 2.82 8.09 7.19
CA GLN A 143 3.82 7.09 6.83
C GLN A 143 5.04 7.73 6.16
N THR A 144 4.83 8.67 5.24
CA THR A 144 5.91 9.39 4.55
C THR A 144 6.76 10.18 5.54
N GLU A 145 6.13 10.92 6.45
CA GLU A 145 6.83 11.67 7.51
C GLU A 145 7.63 10.73 8.43
N HIS A 146 7.04 9.60 8.85
CA HIS A 146 7.73 8.63 9.70
C HIS A 146 8.92 7.97 8.98
N ILE A 147 8.77 7.64 7.70
CA ILE A 147 9.85 7.08 6.88
C ILE A 147 10.96 8.11 6.66
N ASP A 148 10.62 9.38 6.41
CA ASP A 148 11.62 10.44 6.20
C ASP A 148 12.43 10.71 7.47
N VAL A 149 11.82 10.67 8.66
CA VAL A 149 12.53 10.74 9.95
C VAL A 149 13.49 9.55 10.13
N MET A 150 13.14 8.37 9.63
CA MET A 150 13.99 7.17 9.74
C MET A 150 15.01 7.04 8.61
N LYS A 151 14.84 7.72 7.47
CA LYS A 151 15.75 7.63 6.32
C LYS A 151 17.19 8.00 6.65
N GLU A 152 17.40 8.95 7.56
CA GLU A 152 18.75 9.32 8.00
C GLU A 152 19.48 8.18 8.72
N ASN A 153 18.73 7.24 9.31
CA ASN A 153 19.27 6.08 10.02
C ASN A 153 19.39 4.82 9.14
N ILE A 154 18.90 4.85 7.90
CA ILE A 154 18.98 3.70 6.98
C ILE A 154 20.35 3.71 6.29
N VAL A 155 21.27 2.89 6.78
CA VAL A 155 22.55 2.65 6.11
C VAL A 155 22.32 1.75 4.89
N ILE A 156 22.36 2.34 3.69
CA ILE A 156 22.32 1.58 2.44
C ILE A 156 23.75 1.05 2.17
N PRO A 157 24.00 -0.28 2.26
CA PRO A 157 25.36 -0.81 2.17
C PRO A 157 26.03 -0.51 0.84
N SER A 158 25.28 -0.48 -0.27
CA SER A 158 25.83 -0.17 -1.60
C SER A 158 26.38 1.27 -1.67
N VAL A 159 25.67 2.24 -1.11
CA VAL A 159 26.07 3.65 -1.05
C VAL A 159 27.25 3.80 -0.11
N LYS A 160 27.19 3.19 1.08
CA LYS A 160 28.28 3.24 2.07
C LYS A 160 29.56 2.62 1.54
N MET A 161 29.47 1.48 0.85
CA MET A 161 30.63 0.81 0.25
C MET A 161 31.22 1.63 -0.91
N LYS A 162 30.40 2.32 -1.71
CA LYS A 162 30.87 3.25 -2.74
C LYS A 162 31.67 4.41 -2.12
N GLN A 163 31.13 5.05 -1.08
CA GLN A 163 31.83 6.11 -0.35
C GLN A 163 33.17 5.64 0.23
N ILE A 164 33.22 4.44 0.81
CA ILE A 164 34.47 3.87 1.34
C ILE A 164 35.49 3.64 0.21
N ARG A 165 35.07 3.12 -0.95
CA ARG A 165 35.97 2.92 -2.11
C ARG A 165 36.54 4.24 -2.60
N GLU A 166 35.69 5.26 -2.75
CA GLU A 166 36.12 6.60 -3.16
C GLU A 166 37.02 7.28 -2.13
N GLN A 167 36.72 7.14 -0.84
CA GLN A 167 37.54 7.70 0.24
C GLN A 167 38.91 7.01 0.31
N LYS A 168 38.97 5.69 0.10
CA LYS A 168 40.24 4.96 -0.04
C LYS A 168 41.01 5.39 -1.29
N ALA A 169 40.34 5.64 -2.40
CA ALA A 169 40.99 6.16 -3.62
C ALA A 169 41.58 7.57 -3.38
N ARG A 170 40.80 8.46 -2.77
CA ARG A 170 41.27 9.82 -2.39
C ARG A 170 42.46 9.78 -1.44
N MET A 171 42.46 8.89 -0.44
CA MET A 171 43.60 8.72 0.48
C MET A 171 44.84 8.17 -0.22
N ARG A 172 44.68 7.22 -1.16
CA ARG A 172 45.79 6.70 -1.98
C ARG A 172 46.40 7.79 -2.86
N GLU A 173 45.57 8.66 -3.41
CA GLU A 173 46.02 9.77 -4.23
C GLU A 173 46.75 10.83 -3.41
N GLN A 174 46.23 11.20 -2.23
CA GLN A 174 46.93 12.09 -1.30
C GLN A 174 48.27 11.52 -0.81
N THR A 175 48.34 10.22 -0.48
CA THR A 175 49.61 9.58 -0.10
C THR A 175 50.60 9.51 -1.27
N PHE A 176 50.12 9.31 -2.49
CA PHE A 176 50.96 9.36 -3.69
C PHE A 176 51.52 10.76 -3.96
N ILE A 177 50.72 11.82 -3.77
CA ILE A 177 51.17 13.20 -3.93
C ILE A 177 52.18 13.60 -2.84
N VAL A 178 51.92 13.24 -1.57
CA VAL A 178 52.85 13.50 -0.44
C VAL A 178 54.18 12.79 -0.63
N SER A 179 54.17 11.52 -1.08
CA SER A 179 55.41 10.77 -1.32
C SER A 179 56.19 11.25 -2.56
N LYS A 180 55.52 11.80 -3.58
CA LYS A 180 56.18 12.53 -4.68
C LYS A 180 56.81 13.84 -4.21
N SER A 181 56.13 14.59 -3.34
CA SER A 181 56.64 15.86 -2.80
C SER A 181 57.84 15.65 -1.86
N SER A 182 57.84 14.58 -1.05
CA SER A 182 58.98 14.18 -0.22
C SER A 182 60.24 13.87 -1.05
N ARG A 183 60.10 13.09 -2.13
CA ARG A 183 61.22 12.80 -3.05
C ARG A 183 61.75 14.02 -3.79
N PHE A 184 60.93 15.04 -4.00
CA PHE A 184 61.37 16.30 -4.61
C PHE A 184 62.16 17.17 -3.61
N SER A 185 61.86 17.07 -2.31
CA SER A 185 62.63 17.77 -1.27
C SER A 185 63.99 17.11 -0.94
N GLU A 186 64.09 15.78 -1.04
CA GLU A 186 65.36 15.06 -0.78
C GLU A 186 66.40 15.23 -1.90
N ASN A 187 65.97 15.59 -3.12
CA ASN A 187 66.89 15.80 -4.25
C ASN A 187 67.45 17.24 -4.35
N SER A 188 67.09 18.15 -3.44
CA SER A 188 67.55 19.56 -3.49
C SER A 188 68.76 19.86 -2.59
N VAL A 189 69.34 18.87 -1.91
CA VAL A 189 70.50 19.05 -1.02
C VAL A 189 71.65 18.12 -1.40
N ASN A 190 72.20 18.27 -2.60
CA ASN A 190 73.60 17.90 -2.91
C ASN A 190 73.97 18.37 -4.33
N VAL A 191 74.09 19.69 -4.50
CA VAL A 191 74.91 20.25 -5.59
C VAL A 191 76.09 20.94 -4.94
N THR A 192 77.09 20.15 -4.54
CA THR A 192 78.38 20.65 -4.09
C THR A 192 79.09 21.26 -5.30
N CYS A 193 79.21 22.59 -5.28
CA CYS A 193 79.98 23.37 -6.25
C CYS A 193 81.41 22.83 -6.34
N ARG A 194 81.78 22.22 -7.48
CA ARG A 194 83.18 22.04 -7.87
C ARG A 194 83.58 23.23 -8.74
N SER A 195 84.38 24.11 -8.15
CA SER A 195 85.05 25.21 -8.83
C SER A 195 86.01 24.66 -9.91
N PRO A 196 86.13 25.32 -11.07
CA PRO A 196 87.20 25.09 -12.02
C PRO A 196 88.42 25.95 -11.65
N LEU A 197 89.63 25.45 -11.94
CA LEU A 197 90.95 26.11 -12.06
C LEU A 197 92.00 25.03 -11.71
N GLN A 198 93.05 24.77 -12.46
CA GLN A 198 93.64 25.37 -13.65
C GLN A 198 94.56 24.31 -14.27
#